data_AF-A0A7W7MNL4-F1
#
_entry.id   AF-A0A7W7MNL4-F1
#
_cell.length_a   1.000
_cell.length_b   1.000
_cell.length_c   1.000
_cell.angle_alpha   90.00
_cell.angle_beta   90.00
_cell.angle_gamma   90.00
#
_symmetry.space_group_name_H-M   'P 1'
#
loop_
_entity.id
_entity.type
_entity.pdbx_description
1 polymer ?
#
loop_
_entity_poly.entity_id
_entity_poly.type
_entity_poly.pdbx_seq_one_letter_code
_entity_poly.pdbx_strand_id
1 'polypeptide(L)'
;MRLKPRALTRGWLALATAVVAALPAATPAVAAAPSTPAALPHAVGGYLPSPVLTSAKTKLGDASAFEVLPDAVDLRQYAPPAGDQGQIGSCVAWTIGYSIMGYYANRSGGSGAPYAPLFLYMRNVAANGAPNAGLNPDAVLTNAQAAGVDTQDHYWQGTTNWQSPPTQDEIDNARDYRVDGWSRLFVGGNQGTAAQTLIQRTLASGRPVALAIPVYQDFMYLRGHSLYDTLTGSSLGGHMIAAYGYDGQGVYIRNSWGTRWGNAGDAKLSWAFINKAATGGYAVDGIATPAAPATAAPDVTGLEPSSGPTYKATPVVVRGAGLAGATKVTIGGTGVAFTEVSDTELRLSLPARPAGGLGLQVTTPGGVSTIDAATTFTYVAPPAPAITSIKPSGGFTNARTAVVVTGVNFTDSTKLTVGGVSVAYTKVSATQVKATLPVHAAGAVDVRLTTPGGVTAPGAYARFTYRAPVPVISKLSVTKAALRTATPVRITGSGFTGASRVTVGGVVTAFTRVSDTEIRMTLPARTRAGQAPVVVTAPGGRSAAVAFTFVAAGTGLQRRASGVSDSTRVSFAGLRT
;
A
#
# COMPACT_ATOMS: atom_id res chain seq x y z
N MET A 1 51.11 -41.74 -36.51
CA MET A 1 51.70 -42.98 -37.08
C MET A 1 50.55 -43.90 -37.50
N ARG A 2 50.50 -44.39 -38.76
CA ARG A 2 49.55 -45.42 -39.29
C ARG A 2 48.03 -45.07 -39.13
N LEU A 3 47.22 -44.77 -40.15
CA LEU A 3 47.22 -45.06 -41.60
C LEU A 3 47.04 -46.56 -41.93
N LYS A 4 46.14 -46.86 -42.89
CA LYS A 4 45.91 -48.12 -43.67
C LYS A 4 44.77 -49.07 -43.20
N PRO A 5 44.20 -49.93 -44.11
CA PRO A 5 43.92 -49.69 -45.54
C PRO A 5 42.69 -50.47 -46.15
N ARG A 6 42.56 -50.40 -47.50
CA ARG A 6 41.91 -51.35 -48.46
C ARG A 6 40.37 -51.38 -48.46
N ALA A 7 39.64 -51.15 -49.57
CA ALA A 7 39.87 -51.14 -51.03
C ALA A 7 39.81 -52.50 -51.76
N LEU A 8 39.05 -52.53 -52.87
CA LEU A 8 39.01 -53.53 -53.94
C LEU A 8 38.69 -52.82 -55.29
N THR A 9 38.70 -53.53 -56.42
CA THR A 9 38.81 -52.90 -57.77
C THR A 9 38.21 -53.73 -58.92
N ARG A 10 37.97 -53.07 -60.08
CA ARG A 10 37.63 -53.58 -61.45
C ARG A 10 36.12 -53.64 -61.77
N GLY A 11 35.63 -53.34 -62.99
CA GLY A 11 36.22 -52.65 -64.15
C GLY A 11 35.89 -53.27 -65.54
N TRP A 12 35.97 -52.46 -66.62
CA TRP A 12 35.87 -52.83 -68.07
C TRP A 12 34.44 -53.26 -68.54
N LEU A 13 33.91 -53.10 -69.77
CA LEU A 13 34.17 -52.34 -71.05
C LEU A 13 32.80 -52.33 -71.85
N ALA A 14 32.52 -51.90 -73.11
CA ALA A 14 33.22 -51.29 -74.27
C ALA A 14 32.21 -50.69 -75.32
N LEU A 15 32.68 -49.89 -76.30
CA LEU A 15 32.09 -49.59 -77.65
C LEU A 15 30.71 -48.85 -77.72
N ALA A 16 30.29 -48.14 -78.80
CA ALA A 16 30.96 -47.63 -80.03
C ALA A 16 30.13 -46.50 -80.73
N THR A 17 30.82 -45.65 -81.53
CA THR A 17 30.39 -44.94 -82.79
C THR A 17 29.10 -44.07 -82.89
N ALA A 18 28.97 -43.02 -83.73
CA ALA A 18 29.94 -42.12 -84.41
C ALA A 18 29.21 -41.00 -85.23
N VAL A 19 29.80 -39.78 -85.32
CA VAL A 19 29.53 -38.66 -86.30
C VAL A 19 28.06 -38.08 -86.30
N VAL A 20 27.65 -36.90 -86.82
CA VAL A 20 28.23 -35.84 -87.69
C VAL A 20 27.78 -34.42 -87.26
N ALA A 21 28.69 -33.44 -87.22
CA ALA A 21 28.53 -32.01 -87.56
C ALA A 21 29.85 -31.25 -87.31
N ALA A 22 30.12 -30.13 -88.00
CA ALA A 22 31.43 -29.45 -87.93
C ALA A 22 31.37 -27.92 -88.15
N LEU A 23 32.49 -27.25 -87.82
CA LEU A 23 32.85 -25.83 -88.04
C LEU A 23 32.13 -24.77 -87.17
N PRO A 24 32.74 -23.58 -86.95
CA PRO A 24 34.14 -23.18 -87.03
C PRO A 24 34.70 -22.68 -85.67
N ALA A 25 35.92 -22.12 -85.64
CA ALA A 25 36.56 -21.62 -84.42
C ALA A 25 35.87 -20.36 -83.84
N ALA A 26 35.75 -20.31 -82.51
CA ALA A 26 35.21 -19.14 -81.79
C ALA A 26 36.27 -18.05 -81.58
N THR A 27 35.88 -16.80 -81.74
CA THR A 27 36.65 -15.61 -81.35
C THR A 27 36.71 -15.45 -79.82
N PRO A 28 37.72 -14.75 -79.27
CA PRO A 28 37.79 -14.51 -77.83
C PRO A 28 36.59 -13.66 -77.37
N ALA A 29 35.89 -14.13 -76.35
CA ALA A 29 34.74 -13.43 -75.80
C ALA A 29 35.17 -12.09 -75.16
N VAL A 30 34.47 -11.02 -75.50
CA VAL A 30 34.58 -9.74 -74.79
C VAL A 30 34.15 -9.96 -73.34
N ALA A 31 34.96 -9.53 -72.39
CA ALA A 31 34.66 -9.66 -70.97
C ALA A 31 33.32 -8.97 -70.65
N ALA A 32 32.40 -9.70 -70.02
CA ALA A 32 31.12 -9.15 -69.61
C ALA A 32 31.33 -7.98 -68.62
N ALA A 33 30.55 -6.92 -68.78
CA ALA A 33 30.55 -5.80 -67.84
C ALA A 33 30.21 -6.30 -66.41
N PRO A 34 30.78 -5.68 -65.35
CA PRO A 34 30.50 -6.08 -63.98
C PRO A 34 29.00 -5.98 -63.67
N SER A 35 28.52 -6.90 -62.84
CA SER A 35 27.12 -7.02 -62.45
C SER A 35 26.55 -5.72 -61.88
N THR A 36 25.27 -5.48 -62.13
CA THR A 36 24.48 -4.42 -61.49
C THR A 36 24.67 -4.40 -59.97
N PRO A 37 24.70 -3.22 -59.32
CA PRO A 37 24.73 -3.14 -57.86
C PRO A 37 23.56 -3.88 -57.23
N ALA A 38 23.80 -4.54 -56.10
CA ALA A 38 22.73 -5.13 -55.30
C ALA A 38 21.73 -4.04 -54.87
N ALA A 39 20.43 -4.35 -54.93
CA ALA A 39 19.39 -3.43 -54.50
C ALA A 39 19.58 -3.00 -53.03
N LEU A 40 19.35 -1.72 -52.75
CA LEU A 40 19.43 -1.18 -51.40
C LEU A 40 18.39 -1.87 -50.48
N PRO A 41 18.69 -2.08 -49.18
CA PRO A 41 17.80 -2.85 -48.30
C PRO A 41 16.45 -2.17 -48.03
N HIS A 42 16.38 -0.83 -48.13
CA HIS A 42 15.16 -0.03 -48.04
C HIS A 42 15.20 1.09 -49.09
N ALA A 43 14.05 1.63 -49.46
CA ALA A 43 13.96 2.71 -50.44
C ALA A 43 14.39 4.08 -49.87
N VAL A 44 15.15 4.83 -50.66
CA VAL A 44 15.64 6.20 -50.40
C VAL A 44 15.23 7.15 -51.52
N GLY A 45 15.22 8.46 -51.27
CA GLY A 45 14.65 9.43 -52.20
C GLY A 45 13.12 9.63 -52.03
N GLY A 46 12.53 8.99 -51.02
CA GLY A 46 11.11 9.12 -50.66
C GLY A 46 10.68 10.51 -50.17
N TYR A 47 11.64 11.42 -49.95
CA TYR A 47 11.41 12.82 -49.61
C TYR A 47 11.72 13.73 -50.83
N LEU A 48 10.74 14.53 -51.22
CA LEU A 48 10.89 15.60 -52.22
C LEU A 48 11.00 16.97 -51.50
N PRO A 49 12.11 17.71 -51.65
CA PRO A 49 12.29 19.01 -51.01
C PRO A 49 11.17 20.01 -51.32
N SER A 50 10.66 20.69 -50.30
CA SER A 50 9.72 21.79 -50.48
C SER A 50 10.43 23.03 -51.04
N PRO A 51 9.76 23.84 -51.88
CA PRO A 51 10.34 25.06 -52.40
C PRO A 51 10.70 26.02 -51.26
N VAL A 52 11.84 26.70 -51.41
CA VAL A 52 12.32 27.73 -50.49
C VAL A 52 11.39 28.93 -50.58
N LEU A 53 10.60 29.16 -49.54
CA LEU A 53 9.81 30.38 -49.41
C LEU A 53 10.75 31.53 -49.03
N THR A 54 10.76 32.60 -49.83
CA THR A 54 11.58 33.81 -49.59
C THR A 54 11.21 34.58 -48.32
N SER A 55 10.12 34.20 -47.64
CA SER A 55 9.78 34.63 -46.29
C SER A 55 9.07 33.49 -45.56
N ALA A 56 9.79 32.72 -44.74
CA ALA A 56 9.18 31.76 -43.84
C ALA A 56 8.35 32.51 -42.78
N LYS A 57 7.03 32.49 -42.91
CA LYS A 57 6.12 32.88 -41.81
C LYS A 57 6.13 31.77 -40.75
N THR A 58 7.19 31.72 -39.96
CA THR A 58 7.33 30.77 -38.85
C THR A 58 6.22 31.05 -37.84
N LYS A 59 5.17 30.23 -37.85
CA LYS A 59 4.09 30.29 -36.87
C LYS A 59 4.59 29.67 -35.56
N LEU A 60 5.48 30.41 -34.89
CA LEU A 60 6.20 30.06 -33.65
C LEU A 60 5.27 30.05 -32.42
N GLY A 61 3.98 29.75 -32.61
CA GLY A 61 2.99 29.62 -31.56
C GLY A 61 3.42 28.55 -30.57
N ASP A 62 3.37 28.91 -29.29
CA ASP A 62 3.69 28.10 -28.10
C ASP A 62 5.15 27.60 -27.98
N ALA A 63 5.87 27.41 -29.09
CA ALA A 63 7.30 27.11 -29.11
C ALA A 63 8.21 28.30 -28.70
N SER A 64 7.63 29.44 -28.32
CA SER A 64 8.29 30.59 -27.69
C SER A 64 8.23 30.58 -26.16
N ALA A 65 7.49 29.67 -25.52
CA ALA A 65 7.16 29.73 -24.10
C ALA A 65 8.31 29.44 -23.11
N PHE A 66 9.45 28.92 -23.59
CA PHE A 66 10.61 28.57 -22.75
C PHE A 66 11.71 29.63 -22.82
N GLU A 67 11.85 30.40 -21.75
CA GLU A 67 12.97 31.33 -21.53
C GLU A 67 14.31 30.58 -21.31
N VAL A 68 14.23 29.39 -20.68
CA VAL A 68 15.32 28.40 -20.57
C VAL A 68 14.81 27.04 -21.03
N LEU A 69 15.59 26.34 -21.85
CA LEU A 69 15.27 24.99 -22.34
C LEU A 69 15.82 23.91 -21.38
N PRO A 70 15.14 22.75 -21.24
CA PRO A 70 15.71 21.60 -20.54
C PRO A 70 17.00 21.06 -21.19
N ASP A 71 17.92 20.54 -20.39
CA ASP A 71 19.17 19.91 -20.90
C ASP A 71 18.90 18.68 -21.78
N ALA A 72 17.80 17.97 -21.51
CA ALA A 72 17.35 16.81 -22.27
C ALA A 72 15.83 16.67 -22.22
N VAL A 73 15.26 16.03 -23.25
CA VAL A 73 13.83 15.70 -23.38
C VAL A 73 13.70 14.32 -24.02
N ASP A 74 12.80 13.47 -23.51
CA ASP A 74 12.48 12.18 -24.13
C ASP A 74 10.97 11.89 -24.15
N LEU A 75 10.39 11.95 -25.34
CA LEU A 75 8.98 11.71 -25.61
C LEU A 75 8.72 10.27 -26.11
N ARG A 76 9.75 9.41 -26.23
CA ARG A 76 9.64 8.06 -26.81
C ARG A 76 8.72 7.11 -26.04
N GLN A 77 8.37 7.44 -24.80
CA GLN A 77 7.35 6.73 -24.01
C GLN A 77 5.97 6.66 -24.70
N TYR A 78 5.67 7.58 -25.62
CA TYR A 78 4.45 7.54 -26.45
C TYR A 78 4.74 7.14 -27.91
N ALA A 79 5.99 6.93 -28.32
CA ALA A 79 6.31 6.66 -29.72
C ALA A 79 5.90 5.23 -30.13
N PRO A 80 5.13 5.05 -31.24
CA PRO A 80 4.72 3.72 -31.70
C PRO A 80 5.91 2.85 -32.12
N PRO A 81 5.78 1.51 -32.13
CA PRO A 81 6.86 0.58 -32.49
C PRO A 81 7.54 0.88 -33.83
N ALA A 82 8.78 0.44 -34.04
CA ALA A 82 9.49 0.68 -35.29
C ALA A 82 8.94 -0.18 -36.46
N GLY A 83 8.15 0.44 -37.33
CA GLY A 83 7.65 -0.16 -38.57
C GLY A 83 8.69 -0.16 -39.71
N ASP A 84 8.34 -0.78 -40.84
CA ASP A 84 9.21 -0.93 -42.02
C ASP A 84 8.47 -0.57 -43.32
N GLN A 85 9.00 0.41 -44.05
CA GLN A 85 8.50 0.84 -45.37
C GLN A 85 8.94 -0.09 -46.52
N GLY A 86 9.91 -0.97 -46.27
CA GLY A 86 10.55 -1.82 -47.28
C GLY A 86 11.06 -1.02 -48.49
N GLN A 87 10.55 -1.38 -49.67
CA GLN A 87 10.99 -0.88 -50.97
C GLN A 87 10.08 0.23 -51.55
N ILE A 88 9.28 0.90 -50.71
CA ILE A 88 8.39 1.99 -51.14
C ILE A 88 8.96 3.34 -50.68
N GLY A 89 8.88 4.37 -51.53
CA GLY A 89 9.30 5.75 -51.27
C GLY A 89 8.46 6.51 -50.23
N SER A 90 7.87 5.81 -49.25
CA SER A 90 6.81 6.30 -48.36
C SER A 90 7.29 6.87 -47.02
N CYS A 91 8.59 7.10 -46.82
CA CYS A 91 9.16 7.56 -45.54
C CYS A 91 8.52 8.83 -44.95
N VAL A 92 8.09 9.77 -45.80
CA VAL A 92 7.33 10.97 -45.40
C VAL A 92 5.97 10.60 -44.79
N ALA A 93 5.24 9.67 -45.41
CA ALA A 93 3.95 9.19 -44.91
C ALA A 93 4.10 8.28 -43.66
N TRP A 94 5.17 7.50 -43.58
CA TRP A 94 5.55 6.75 -42.37
C TRP A 94 5.91 7.66 -41.20
N THR A 95 6.58 8.77 -41.46
CA THR A 95 6.91 9.76 -40.42
C THR A 95 5.67 10.50 -39.94
N ILE A 96 4.81 10.96 -40.86
CA ILE A 96 3.63 11.76 -40.51
C ILE A 96 2.50 10.88 -39.96
N GLY A 97 1.97 9.95 -40.76
CA GLY A 97 0.81 9.13 -40.43
C GLY A 97 1.11 8.09 -39.36
N TYR A 98 2.01 7.14 -39.63
CA TYR A 98 2.27 6.08 -38.67
C TYR A 98 2.96 6.60 -37.39
N SER A 99 4.06 7.34 -37.55
CA SER A 99 4.93 7.70 -36.41
C SER A 99 4.36 8.86 -35.59
N ILE A 100 4.16 10.03 -36.20
CA ILE A 100 3.79 11.25 -35.47
C ILE A 100 2.32 11.26 -35.05
N MET A 101 1.37 10.90 -35.92
CA MET A 101 -0.03 10.79 -35.47
C MET A 101 -0.20 9.65 -34.45
N GLY A 102 0.48 8.51 -34.64
CA GLY A 102 0.51 7.42 -33.66
C GLY A 102 1.07 7.85 -32.29
N TYR A 103 2.08 8.72 -32.26
CA TYR A 103 2.57 9.34 -31.03
C TYR A 103 1.49 10.13 -30.29
N TYR A 104 0.70 10.94 -31.02
CA TYR A 104 -0.35 11.74 -30.39
C TYR A 104 -1.49 10.87 -29.86
N ALA A 105 -1.90 9.83 -30.60
CA ALA A 105 -2.91 8.88 -30.14
C ALA A 105 -2.48 8.15 -28.86
N ASN A 106 -1.25 7.63 -28.82
CA ASN A 106 -0.67 7.01 -27.62
C ASN A 106 -0.59 7.96 -26.42
N ARG A 107 -0.47 9.28 -26.66
CA ARG A 107 -0.42 10.31 -25.62
C ARG A 107 -1.80 10.76 -25.14
N SER A 108 -2.82 10.75 -26.01
CA SER A 108 -4.18 11.22 -25.68
C SER A 108 -5.16 10.09 -25.33
N GLY A 109 -4.83 8.83 -25.61
CA GLY A 109 -5.80 7.74 -25.65
C GLY A 109 -6.70 7.79 -26.90
N GLY A 110 -6.23 8.43 -27.98
CA GLY A 110 -6.97 8.61 -29.23
C GLY A 110 -7.21 7.30 -29.98
N SER A 111 -8.36 7.22 -30.66
CA SER A 111 -8.79 6.04 -31.41
C SER A 111 -8.13 5.94 -32.80
N GLY A 112 -8.19 4.74 -33.39
CA GLY A 112 -7.78 4.48 -34.78
C GLY A 112 -6.28 4.35 -35.03
N ALA A 113 -5.44 4.49 -34.00
CA ALA A 113 -4.01 4.21 -34.13
C ALA A 113 -3.72 2.69 -34.08
N PRO A 114 -2.72 2.19 -34.82
CA PRO A 114 -1.83 2.95 -35.71
C PRO A 114 -2.50 3.37 -37.02
N TYR A 115 -2.11 4.52 -37.58
CA TYR A 115 -2.65 5.05 -38.83
C TYR A 115 -1.85 4.55 -40.04
N ALA A 116 -2.54 4.29 -41.15
CA ALA A 116 -2.01 3.62 -42.33
C ALA A 116 -1.04 4.51 -43.15
N PRO A 117 0.28 4.23 -43.17
CA PRO A 117 1.25 5.05 -43.90
C PRO A 117 1.18 4.82 -45.41
N LEU A 118 0.76 3.62 -45.86
CA LEU A 118 0.56 3.36 -47.28
C LEU A 118 -0.69 4.06 -47.82
N PHE A 119 -1.78 4.16 -47.06
CA PHE A 119 -2.94 5.00 -47.42
C PHE A 119 -2.48 6.43 -47.68
N LEU A 120 -1.78 7.05 -46.72
CA LEU A 120 -1.30 8.42 -46.84
C LEU A 120 -0.28 8.60 -47.99
N TYR A 121 0.50 7.56 -48.31
CA TYR A 121 1.35 7.55 -49.52
C TYR A 121 0.52 7.54 -50.81
N MET A 122 -0.40 6.59 -50.95
CA MET A 122 -1.24 6.46 -52.16
C MET A 122 -2.17 7.65 -52.38
N ARG A 123 -2.52 8.39 -51.32
CA ARG A 123 -3.27 9.65 -51.37
C ARG A 123 -2.46 10.88 -51.78
N ASN A 124 -1.12 10.78 -51.87
CA ASN A 124 -0.22 11.92 -52.17
C ASN A 124 0.82 11.66 -53.28
N VAL A 125 1.06 10.40 -53.65
CA VAL A 125 1.99 10.04 -54.73
C VAL A 125 1.43 10.53 -56.08
N ALA A 126 2.33 10.98 -56.96
CA ALA A 126 1.95 11.31 -58.34
C ALA A 126 1.38 10.08 -59.07
N ALA A 127 0.46 10.30 -60.01
CA ALA A 127 -0.13 9.22 -60.81
C ALA A 127 0.98 8.39 -61.51
N ASN A 128 0.89 7.06 -61.40
CA ASN A 128 1.91 6.09 -61.85
C ASN A 128 3.31 6.24 -61.19
N GLY A 129 3.45 7.02 -60.12
CA GLY A 129 4.71 7.19 -59.40
C GLY A 129 5.02 6.08 -58.39
N ALA A 130 4.01 5.35 -57.90
CA ALA A 130 4.21 4.24 -56.97
C ALA A 130 4.99 3.07 -57.62
N PRO A 131 5.88 2.38 -56.88
CA PRO A 131 6.26 2.59 -55.48
C PRO A 131 7.45 3.55 -55.28
N ASN A 132 8.02 4.09 -56.36
CA ASN A 132 9.36 4.68 -56.37
C ASN A 132 9.37 6.20 -56.11
N ALA A 133 8.31 6.92 -56.50
CA ALA A 133 8.24 8.36 -56.33
C ALA A 133 8.11 8.72 -54.85
N GLY A 134 8.91 9.70 -54.42
CA GLY A 134 8.81 10.32 -53.10
C GLY A 134 7.64 11.30 -52.97
N LEU A 135 7.43 11.78 -51.75
CA LEU A 135 6.39 12.75 -51.43
C LEU A 135 6.97 14.09 -50.99
N ASN A 136 6.23 15.17 -51.22
CA ASN A 136 6.53 16.47 -50.62
C ASN A 136 5.81 16.64 -49.27
N PRO A 137 6.50 16.97 -48.15
CA PRO A 137 5.85 17.00 -46.84
C PRO A 137 4.75 18.05 -46.67
N ASP A 138 4.84 19.22 -47.31
CA ASP A 138 3.78 20.23 -47.23
C ASP A 138 2.47 19.70 -47.84
N ALA A 139 2.55 19.03 -49.00
CA ALA A 139 1.40 18.39 -49.62
C ALA A 139 0.81 17.30 -48.71
N VAL A 140 1.66 16.44 -48.15
CA VAL A 140 1.25 15.35 -47.25
C VAL A 140 0.61 15.87 -45.97
N LEU A 141 1.19 16.89 -45.32
CA LEU A 141 0.63 17.51 -44.11
C LEU A 141 -0.67 18.25 -44.41
N THR A 142 -0.76 18.96 -45.53
CA THR A 142 -2.01 19.61 -45.98
C THR A 142 -3.12 18.58 -46.20
N ASN A 143 -2.81 17.44 -46.85
CA ASN A 143 -3.77 16.37 -47.11
C ASN A 143 -4.18 15.63 -45.81
N ALA A 144 -3.21 15.32 -44.94
CA ALA A 144 -3.47 14.72 -43.62
C ALA A 144 -4.26 15.65 -42.68
N GLN A 145 -4.20 16.97 -42.87
CA GLN A 145 -5.03 17.94 -42.14
C GLN A 145 -6.43 18.09 -42.75
N ALA A 146 -6.53 18.13 -44.08
CA ALA A 146 -7.81 18.37 -44.77
C ALA A 146 -8.69 17.12 -44.89
N ALA A 147 -8.10 15.98 -45.28
CA ALA A 147 -8.80 14.72 -45.59
C ALA A 147 -8.47 13.57 -44.62
N GLY A 148 -7.35 13.66 -43.89
CA GLY A 148 -6.99 12.68 -42.85
C GLY A 148 -6.23 11.45 -43.35
N VAL A 149 -6.17 10.43 -42.48
CA VAL A 149 -5.41 9.19 -42.67
C VAL A 149 -6.25 8.01 -42.18
N ASP A 150 -6.40 6.97 -42.99
CA ASP A 150 -7.13 5.76 -42.59
C ASP A 150 -6.42 5.00 -41.45
N THR A 151 -7.16 4.17 -40.70
CA THR A 151 -6.58 3.31 -39.65
C THR A 151 -5.91 2.10 -40.28
N GLN A 152 -4.86 1.57 -39.66
CA GLN A 152 -4.13 0.41 -40.21
C GLN A 152 -4.96 -0.88 -40.18
N ASP A 153 -5.93 -0.98 -39.26
CA ASP A 153 -6.85 -2.10 -39.13
C ASP A 153 -7.96 -2.08 -40.19
N HIS A 154 -8.34 -0.89 -40.69
CA HIS A 154 -9.30 -0.71 -41.77
C HIS A 154 -8.64 -0.82 -43.16
N TYR A 155 -7.43 -0.27 -43.30
CA TYR A 155 -6.68 -0.24 -44.54
C TYR A 155 -6.00 -1.59 -44.87
N TRP A 156 -6.79 -2.54 -45.39
CA TRP A 156 -6.41 -3.93 -45.66
C TRP A 156 -5.23 -4.12 -46.63
N GLN A 157 -4.91 -3.12 -47.47
CA GLN A 157 -3.71 -3.09 -48.31
C GLN A 157 -2.41 -3.04 -47.47
N GLY A 158 -2.54 -2.79 -46.17
CA GLY A 158 -1.46 -2.90 -45.19
C GLY A 158 -0.41 -1.81 -45.37
N THR A 159 0.84 -2.23 -45.52
CA THR A 159 1.99 -1.35 -45.72
C THR A 159 2.69 -1.52 -47.06
N THR A 160 2.32 -2.54 -47.86
CA THR A 160 3.06 -2.94 -49.07
C THR A 160 2.24 -3.11 -50.36
N ASN A 161 0.91 -3.28 -50.32
CA ASN A 161 0.10 -3.47 -51.54
C ASN A 161 -0.26 -2.15 -52.23
N TRP A 162 0.76 -1.43 -52.74
CA TRP A 162 0.59 -0.17 -53.47
C TRP A 162 -0.11 -0.32 -54.82
N GLN A 163 -0.24 -1.55 -55.34
CA GLN A 163 -0.93 -1.85 -56.58
C GLN A 163 -2.45 -1.72 -56.46
N SER A 164 -3.00 -1.87 -55.25
CA SER A 164 -4.40 -1.59 -54.96
C SER A 164 -4.56 -0.14 -54.48
N PRO A 165 -5.30 0.73 -55.19
CA PRO A 165 -5.60 2.07 -54.69
C PRO A 165 -6.49 2.00 -53.44
N PRO A 166 -6.54 3.06 -52.62
CA PRO A 166 -7.51 3.18 -51.54
C PRO A 166 -8.95 3.13 -52.06
N THR A 167 -9.84 2.45 -51.33
CA THR A 167 -11.27 2.43 -51.63
C THR A 167 -11.97 3.72 -51.16
N GLN A 168 -13.22 3.91 -51.57
CA GLN A 168 -14.01 5.07 -51.14
C GLN A 168 -14.30 5.02 -49.63
N ASP A 169 -14.60 3.84 -49.09
CA ASP A 169 -14.89 3.64 -47.67
C ASP A 169 -13.66 3.95 -46.80
N GLU A 170 -12.44 3.57 -47.25
CA GLU A 170 -11.16 3.95 -46.63
C GLU A 170 -10.93 5.47 -46.67
N ILE A 171 -11.31 6.13 -47.77
CA ILE A 171 -11.23 7.59 -47.92
C ILE A 171 -12.26 8.32 -47.04
N ASP A 172 -13.41 7.70 -46.76
CA ASP A 172 -14.43 8.23 -45.88
C ASP A 172 -14.06 8.03 -44.40
N ASN A 173 -13.59 6.84 -43.99
CA ASN A 173 -13.11 6.56 -42.63
C ASN A 173 -11.87 7.41 -42.26
N ALA A 174 -10.97 7.67 -43.22
CA ALA A 174 -9.83 8.57 -43.01
C ALA A 174 -10.23 9.98 -42.54
N ARG A 175 -11.44 10.47 -42.85
CA ARG A 175 -11.91 11.80 -42.44
C ARG A 175 -12.07 11.95 -40.93
N ASP A 176 -12.10 10.87 -40.18
CA ASP A 176 -12.22 10.92 -38.73
C ASP A 176 -10.87 11.15 -38.03
N TYR A 177 -9.74 10.87 -38.70
CA TYR A 177 -8.40 10.90 -38.11
C TYR A 177 -7.47 11.86 -38.87
N ARG A 178 -7.28 13.08 -38.36
CA ARG A 178 -6.56 14.17 -39.06
C ARG A 178 -5.41 14.73 -38.25
N VAL A 179 -4.44 15.32 -38.95
CA VAL A 179 -3.52 16.30 -38.34
C VAL A 179 -4.34 17.54 -37.98
N ASP A 180 -4.27 17.99 -36.72
CA ASP A 180 -5.00 19.18 -36.25
C ASP A 180 -4.37 20.47 -36.80
N GLY A 181 -3.04 20.56 -36.69
CA GLY A 181 -2.22 21.65 -37.20
C GLY A 181 -0.80 21.21 -37.50
N TRP A 182 -0.08 22.00 -38.30
CA TRP A 182 1.36 21.83 -38.52
C TRP A 182 2.05 23.14 -38.89
N SER A 183 3.38 23.15 -38.78
CA SER A 183 4.25 24.25 -39.20
C SER A 183 5.58 23.76 -39.76
N ARG A 184 6.17 24.54 -40.70
CA ARG A 184 7.59 24.41 -41.05
C ARG A 184 8.44 25.05 -39.96
N LEU A 185 9.48 24.35 -39.50
CA LEU A 185 10.55 24.91 -38.67
C LEU A 185 11.63 25.54 -39.55
N PHE A 186 12.17 24.77 -40.49
CA PHE A 186 13.23 25.20 -41.43
C PHE A 186 13.19 24.39 -42.73
N VAL A 187 13.82 24.92 -43.79
CA VAL A 187 13.99 24.27 -45.11
C VAL A 187 15.34 24.69 -45.70
N GLY A 188 16.05 23.73 -46.31
CA GLY A 188 17.42 23.89 -46.78
C GLY A 188 18.45 23.27 -45.83
N GLY A 189 19.62 22.89 -46.34
CA GLY A 189 20.74 22.41 -45.53
C GLY A 189 21.54 23.53 -44.85
N ASN A 190 22.61 23.17 -44.12
CA ASN A 190 23.56 24.10 -43.47
C ASN A 190 22.90 25.19 -42.60
N GLN A 191 21.79 24.87 -41.92
CA GLN A 191 21.02 25.82 -41.10
C GLN A 191 21.71 26.23 -39.79
N GLY A 192 22.80 25.54 -39.41
CA GLY A 192 23.52 25.81 -38.18
C GLY A 192 22.67 25.58 -36.93
N THR A 193 23.03 26.27 -35.85
CA THR A 193 22.34 26.19 -34.54
C THR A 193 20.89 26.70 -34.56
N ALA A 194 20.45 27.39 -35.63
CA ALA A 194 19.05 27.82 -35.76
C ALA A 194 18.09 26.62 -35.89
N ALA A 195 18.45 25.60 -36.69
CA ALA A 195 17.67 24.38 -36.81
C ALA A 195 17.63 23.62 -35.47
N GLN A 196 18.78 23.44 -34.82
CA GLN A 196 18.87 22.88 -33.46
C GLN A 196 17.96 23.62 -32.47
N THR A 197 18.01 24.95 -32.41
CA THR A 197 17.21 25.76 -31.47
C THR A 197 15.71 25.55 -31.68
N LEU A 198 15.26 25.46 -32.94
CA LEU A 198 13.86 25.20 -33.27
C LEU A 198 13.43 23.77 -32.89
N ILE A 199 14.26 22.77 -33.22
CA ILE A 199 14.03 21.36 -32.85
C ILE A 199 13.93 21.22 -31.32
N GLN A 200 14.85 21.81 -30.57
CA GLN A 200 14.83 21.75 -29.10
C GLN A 200 13.58 22.42 -28.50
N ARG A 201 13.14 23.56 -29.04
CA ARG A 201 11.91 24.25 -28.61
C ARG A 201 10.64 23.43 -28.87
N THR A 202 10.52 22.84 -30.07
CA THR A 202 9.36 21.99 -30.42
C THR A 202 9.34 20.72 -29.56
N LEU A 203 10.48 20.06 -29.37
CA LEU A 203 10.54 18.88 -28.51
C LEU A 203 10.27 19.23 -27.03
N ALA A 204 10.74 20.38 -26.54
CA ALA A 204 10.48 20.85 -25.18
C ALA A 204 9.00 21.19 -24.90
N SER A 205 8.23 21.66 -25.90
CA SER A 205 6.76 21.76 -25.80
C SER A 205 6.04 20.41 -25.95
N GLY A 206 6.79 19.31 -25.96
CA GLY A 206 6.26 17.95 -26.04
C GLY A 206 5.77 17.57 -27.43
N ARG A 207 6.26 18.20 -28.50
CA ARG A 207 5.82 17.94 -29.87
C ARG A 207 6.92 17.21 -30.66
N PRO A 208 6.65 16.07 -31.31
CA PRO A 208 7.64 15.40 -32.14
C PRO A 208 7.92 16.21 -33.41
N VAL A 209 9.10 16.00 -34.00
CA VAL A 209 9.53 16.71 -35.22
C VAL A 209 9.73 15.71 -36.36
N ALA A 210 9.13 15.97 -37.51
CA ALA A 210 9.49 15.28 -38.75
C ALA A 210 10.76 15.93 -39.32
N LEU A 211 11.88 15.21 -39.30
CA LEU A 211 13.16 15.69 -39.82
C LEU A 211 13.42 15.12 -41.21
N ALA A 212 13.81 16.00 -42.13
CA ALA A 212 14.31 15.62 -43.45
C ALA A 212 15.85 15.62 -43.45
N ILE A 213 16.45 14.54 -43.95
CA ILE A 213 17.89 14.32 -43.94
C ILE A 213 18.37 13.73 -45.28
N PRO A 214 19.64 13.94 -45.69
CA PRO A 214 20.31 13.10 -46.66
C PRO A 214 20.63 11.74 -46.03
N VAL A 215 20.62 10.68 -46.84
CA VAL A 215 21.07 9.34 -46.43
C VAL A 215 22.42 9.05 -47.06
N TYR A 216 23.40 8.69 -46.24
CA TYR A 216 24.71 8.21 -46.68
C TYR A 216 24.79 6.67 -46.63
N GLN A 217 25.80 6.09 -47.27
CA GLN A 217 25.97 4.65 -47.43
C GLN A 217 26.04 3.89 -46.10
N ASP A 218 26.65 4.49 -45.06
CA ASP A 218 26.76 3.93 -43.72
C ASP A 218 25.44 3.96 -42.93
N PHE A 219 24.66 5.05 -43.05
CA PHE A 219 23.33 5.15 -42.45
C PHE A 219 22.40 4.00 -42.86
N MET A 220 22.51 3.51 -44.10
CA MET A 220 21.72 2.36 -44.61
C MET A 220 21.94 1.06 -43.81
N TYR A 221 23.12 0.89 -43.21
CA TYR A 221 23.53 -0.37 -42.54
C TYR A 221 23.81 -0.18 -41.04
N LEU A 222 23.26 0.88 -40.43
CA LEU A 222 23.39 1.14 -39.00
C LEU A 222 22.88 -0.06 -38.17
N ARG A 223 23.69 -0.56 -37.22
CA ARG A 223 23.36 -1.66 -36.28
C ARG A 223 23.89 -1.34 -34.89
N GLY A 224 23.05 -1.30 -33.87
CA GLY A 224 23.43 -1.06 -32.46
C GLY A 224 24.02 0.32 -32.13
N HIS A 225 24.33 1.16 -33.12
CA HIS A 225 24.87 2.50 -32.92
C HIS A 225 23.84 3.45 -32.30
N SER A 226 24.16 3.96 -31.11
CA SER A 226 23.33 4.93 -30.36
C SER A 226 23.50 6.38 -30.81
N LEU A 227 24.54 6.70 -31.59
CA LEU A 227 24.85 8.03 -32.11
C LEU A 227 25.38 7.91 -33.55
N TYR A 228 24.97 8.83 -34.41
CA TYR A 228 25.37 8.94 -35.81
C TYR A 228 25.77 10.38 -36.14
N ASP A 229 26.95 10.55 -36.72
CA ASP A 229 27.64 11.83 -36.86
C ASP A 229 28.36 12.05 -38.21
N THR A 230 28.22 11.15 -39.18
CA THR A 230 28.87 11.23 -40.50
C THR A 230 28.48 12.49 -41.28
N LEU A 231 29.45 13.41 -41.47
CA LEU A 231 29.24 14.71 -42.13
C LEU A 231 29.66 14.74 -43.61
N THR A 232 30.04 13.60 -44.19
CA THR A 232 30.71 13.51 -45.50
C THR A 232 30.35 12.22 -46.22
N GLY A 233 29.93 12.33 -47.48
CA GLY A 233 29.62 11.21 -48.34
C GLY A 233 28.73 11.63 -49.51
N SER A 234 28.61 10.78 -50.52
CA SER A 234 27.58 10.94 -51.55
C SER A 234 26.21 10.59 -50.94
N SER A 235 25.24 11.50 -51.06
CA SER A 235 23.86 11.22 -50.66
C SER A 235 23.24 10.21 -51.63
N LEU A 236 22.64 9.15 -51.09
CA LEU A 236 21.83 8.17 -51.83
C LEU A 236 20.41 8.69 -52.12
N GLY A 237 19.97 9.74 -51.41
CA GLY A 237 18.65 10.33 -51.55
C GLY A 237 18.24 11.12 -50.31
N GLY A 238 17.13 11.85 -50.43
CA GLY A 238 16.43 12.43 -49.29
C GLY A 238 15.59 11.39 -48.55
N HIS A 239 15.52 11.51 -47.23
CA HIS A 239 14.72 10.66 -46.35
C HIS A 239 14.05 11.50 -45.27
N MET A 240 12.98 10.99 -44.67
CA MET A 240 12.26 11.64 -43.58
C MET A 240 12.01 10.65 -42.43
N ILE A 241 12.18 11.13 -41.20
CA ILE A 241 12.18 10.36 -39.96
C ILE A 241 11.54 11.13 -38.81
N ALA A 242 11.05 10.42 -37.79
CA ALA A 242 10.46 11.02 -36.60
C ALA A 242 11.50 11.24 -35.50
N ALA A 243 11.58 12.46 -34.96
CA ALA A 243 12.35 12.82 -33.79
C ALA A 243 11.45 12.96 -32.56
N TYR A 244 11.89 12.37 -31.43
CA TYR A 244 11.13 12.26 -30.19
C TYR A 244 11.84 12.82 -28.96
N GLY A 245 13.04 13.38 -29.09
CA GLY A 245 13.75 13.92 -27.94
C GLY A 245 15.13 14.44 -28.30
N TYR A 246 15.83 15.00 -27.31
CA TYR A 246 17.21 15.43 -27.46
C TYR A 246 17.97 15.37 -26.13
N ASP A 247 19.29 15.49 -26.22
CA ASP A 247 20.18 15.87 -25.14
C ASP A 247 21.37 16.68 -25.66
N GLY A 248 22.39 16.92 -24.84
CA GLY A 248 23.60 17.64 -25.24
C GLY A 248 24.40 17.05 -26.42
N GLN A 249 24.16 15.79 -26.82
CA GLN A 249 24.83 15.19 -27.98
C GLN A 249 24.05 15.36 -29.29
N GLY A 250 22.72 15.35 -29.23
CA GLY A 250 21.89 15.31 -30.43
C GLY A 250 20.43 14.95 -30.22
N VAL A 251 19.77 14.52 -31.29
CA VAL A 251 18.32 14.28 -31.38
C VAL A 251 18.01 12.78 -31.43
N TYR A 252 17.16 12.29 -30.53
CA TYR A 252 16.63 10.92 -30.54
C TYR A 252 15.61 10.74 -31.68
N ILE A 253 15.84 9.73 -32.53
CA ILE A 253 15.03 9.44 -33.72
C ILE A 253 14.52 7.99 -33.73
N ARG A 254 13.40 7.76 -34.41
CA ARG A 254 12.90 6.44 -34.84
C ARG A 254 12.77 6.43 -36.37
N ASN A 255 13.20 5.34 -36.99
CA ASN A 255 13.29 5.20 -38.45
C ASN A 255 12.34 4.09 -38.96
N SER A 256 11.77 4.28 -40.14
CA SER A 256 10.78 3.38 -40.77
C SER A 256 11.42 2.22 -41.54
N TRP A 257 12.50 1.64 -41.00
CA TRP A 257 13.28 0.53 -41.60
C TRP A 257 13.34 -0.71 -40.68
N GLY A 258 12.35 -0.86 -39.79
CA GLY A 258 12.14 -2.01 -38.92
C GLY A 258 13.16 -2.14 -37.77
N THR A 259 12.86 -3.06 -36.85
CA THR A 259 13.65 -3.30 -35.63
C THR A 259 15.05 -3.87 -35.86
N ARG A 260 15.41 -4.23 -37.10
CA ARG A 260 16.76 -4.68 -37.46
C ARG A 260 17.72 -3.51 -37.72
N TRP A 261 17.20 -2.32 -38.02
CA TRP A 261 18.01 -1.13 -38.26
C TRP A 261 18.32 -0.38 -36.96
N GLY A 262 19.48 0.28 -36.88
CA GLY A 262 19.91 1.05 -35.72
C GLY A 262 19.91 0.21 -34.44
N ASN A 263 19.41 0.79 -33.36
CA ASN A 263 19.11 0.12 -32.10
C ASN A 263 17.59 -0.12 -32.00
N ALA A 264 17.12 -1.29 -32.46
CA ALA A 264 15.69 -1.66 -32.49
C ALA A 264 14.78 -0.68 -33.28
N GLY A 265 15.33 0.00 -34.29
CA GLY A 265 14.67 1.05 -35.08
C GLY A 265 14.97 2.48 -34.62
N ASP A 266 15.56 2.65 -33.42
CA ASP A 266 15.98 3.95 -32.88
C ASP A 266 17.46 4.27 -33.18
N ALA A 267 17.80 5.56 -33.19
CA ALA A 267 19.17 6.06 -33.14
C ALA A 267 19.19 7.48 -32.52
N LYS A 268 20.37 8.10 -32.41
CA LYS A 268 20.52 9.54 -32.17
C LYS A 268 21.30 10.18 -33.32
N LEU A 269 20.83 11.29 -33.87
CA LEU A 269 21.59 12.11 -34.81
C LEU A 269 22.36 13.18 -34.04
N SER A 270 23.67 13.32 -34.25
CA SER A 270 24.47 14.33 -33.55
C SER A 270 24.05 15.76 -33.93
N TRP A 271 24.25 16.72 -33.02
CA TRP A 271 24.01 18.13 -33.35
C TRP A 271 24.87 18.62 -34.53
N ALA A 272 26.08 18.08 -34.71
CA ALA A 272 26.90 18.37 -35.87
C ALA A 272 26.25 17.89 -37.19
N PHE A 273 25.61 16.71 -37.18
CA PHE A 273 24.85 16.21 -38.32
C PHE A 273 23.61 17.07 -38.57
N ILE A 274 22.81 17.37 -37.55
CA ILE A 274 21.61 18.22 -37.68
C ILE A 274 21.96 19.60 -38.25
N ASN A 275 22.94 20.28 -37.67
CA ASN A 275 23.28 21.67 -38.02
C ASN A 275 23.87 21.82 -39.43
N LYS A 276 24.48 20.77 -39.98
CA LYS A 276 25.06 20.75 -41.33
C LYS A 276 24.14 20.12 -42.37
N ALA A 277 23.64 18.91 -42.09
CA ALA A 277 23.07 18.01 -43.09
C ALA A 277 21.53 18.01 -43.12
N ALA A 278 20.82 18.31 -42.03
CA ALA A 278 19.35 18.29 -42.05
C ALA A 278 18.80 19.33 -43.04
N THR A 279 17.89 18.91 -43.92
CA THR A 279 17.36 19.72 -45.04
C THR A 279 15.97 20.28 -44.79
N GLY A 280 15.33 19.89 -43.69
CA GLY A 280 14.07 20.47 -43.24
C GLY A 280 13.58 19.90 -41.92
N GLY A 281 12.73 20.65 -41.25
CA GLY A 281 12.07 20.22 -40.01
C GLY A 281 10.63 20.70 -40.00
N TYR A 282 9.70 19.84 -39.59
CA TYR A 282 8.27 20.14 -39.51
C TYR A 282 7.73 19.71 -38.14
N ALA A 283 6.88 20.54 -37.55
CA ALA A 283 6.21 20.27 -36.29
C ALA A 283 4.72 20.09 -36.55
N VAL A 284 4.17 18.95 -36.13
CA VAL A 284 2.70 18.77 -35.99
C VAL A 284 2.29 19.44 -34.67
N ASP A 285 1.09 20.04 -34.62
CA ASP A 285 0.51 20.64 -33.41
C ASP A 285 -0.21 19.57 -32.58
N GLY A 286 -1.07 18.77 -33.21
CA GLY A 286 -1.82 17.66 -32.62
C GLY A 286 -2.53 16.80 -33.68
N ILE A 287 -3.46 15.94 -33.23
CA ILE A 287 -4.39 15.22 -34.09
C ILE A 287 -5.84 15.44 -33.64
N ALA A 288 -6.76 15.40 -34.60
CA ALA A 288 -8.18 15.23 -34.34
C ALA A 288 -8.54 13.75 -34.60
N THR A 289 -9.26 13.14 -33.66
CA THR A 289 -9.89 11.81 -33.78
C THR A 289 -11.36 11.92 -33.38
N PRO A 290 -12.22 10.90 -33.61
CA PRO A 290 -13.48 10.82 -32.89
C PRO A 290 -13.22 10.89 -31.38
N ALA A 291 -14.11 11.55 -30.64
CA ALA A 291 -14.07 11.51 -29.19
C ALA A 291 -14.26 10.06 -28.73
N ALA A 292 -13.34 9.54 -27.92
CA ALA A 292 -13.52 8.24 -27.28
C ALA A 292 -14.85 8.26 -26.49
N PRO A 293 -15.67 7.20 -26.56
CA PRO A 293 -16.92 7.16 -25.82
C PRO A 293 -16.63 7.34 -24.33
N ALA A 294 -17.24 8.34 -23.72
CA ALA A 294 -16.95 8.72 -22.34
C ALA A 294 -17.19 7.54 -21.40
N THR A 295 -16.12 7.01 -20.82
CA THR A 295 -16.18 6.00 -19.79
C THR A 295 -16.94 6.58 -18.60
N ALA A 296 -18.04 5.96 -18.22
CA ALA A 296 -18.89 6.46 -17.15
C ALA A 296 -18.16 6.47 -15.81
N ALA A 297 -18.52 7.40 -14.93
CA ALA A 297 -18.07 7.39 -13.55
C ALA A 297 -18.55 6.11 -12.84
N PRO A 298 -17.76 5.56 -11.90
CA PRO A 298 -18.11 4.33 -11.19
C PRO A 298 -19.41 4.50 -10.39
N ASP A 299 -20.36 3.59 -10.61
CA ASP A 299 -21.59 3.51 -9.80
C ASP A 299 -21.32 2.61 -8.59
N VAL A 300 -21.61 3.09 -7.39
CA VAL A 300 -21.33 2.39 -6.12
C VAL A 300 -22.64 2.13 -5.39
N THR A 301 -23.17 0.92 -5.58
CA THR A 301 -24.51 0.51 -5.18
C THR A 301 -24.62 0.07 -3.72
N GLY A 302 -23.50 -0.08 -2.99
CA GLY A 302 -23.55 -0.28 -1.55
C GLY A 302 -22.24 -0.60 -0.86
N LEU A 303 -22.28 -0.52 0.48
CA LEU A 303 -21.19 -0.87 1.41
C LEU A 303 -21.64 -1.99 2.35
N GLU A 304 -20.87 -3.08 2.41
CA GLU A 304 -21.14 -4.23 3.28
C GLU A 304 -19.99 -4.48 4.27
N PRO A 305 -20.16 -4.18 5.58
CA PRO A 305 -21.28 -3.46 6.18
C PRO A 305 -21.25 -1.94 5.89
N SER A 306 -22.39 -1.28 5.97
CA SER A 306 -22.54 0.18 5.85
C SER A 306 -22.30 0.95 7.15
N SER A 307 -21.92 0.25 8.23
CA SER A 307 -21.59 0.86 9.51
C SER A 307 -20.56 0.06 10.30
N GLY A 308 -19.89 0.72 11.26
CA GLY A 308 -18.87 0.08 12.09
C GLY A 308 -18.52 0.84 13.37
N PRO A 309 -17.80 0.19 14.30
CA PRO A 309 -17.44 0.76 15.58
C PRO A 309 -16.45 1.94 15.50
N THR A 310 -16.63 2.94 16.36
CA THR A 310 -15.71 4.10 16.50
C THR A 310 -14.30 3.77 17.02
N TYR A 311 -14.02 2.52 17.41
CA TYR A 311 -12.83 2.16 18.20
C TYR A 311 -11.95 1.05 17.59
N LYS A 312 -12.35 0.44 16.47
CA LYS A 312 -11.54 -0.54 15.73
C LYS A 312 -11.82 -0.46 14.24
N ALA A 313 -10.87 -0.93 13.43
CA ALA A 313 -11.05 -0.96 11.98
C ALA A 313 -12.18 -1.90 11.57
N THR A 314 -12.88 -1.57 10.48
CA THR A 314 -13.98 -2.36 9.92
C THR A 314 -13.62 -2.80 8.51
N PRO A 315 -13.52 -4.12 8.22
CA PRO A 315 -13.43 -4.59 6.85
C PRO A 315 -14.75 -4.31 6.13
N VAL A 316 -14.69 -3.73 4.93
CA VAL A 316 -15.86 -3.38 4.12
C VAL A 316 -15.66 -3.87 2.68
N VAL A 317 -16.72 -4.46 2.13
CA VAL A 317 -16.86 -4.74 0.70
C VAL A 317 -17.64 -3.58 0.06
N VAL A 318 -17.12 -3.03 -1.02
CA VAL A 318 -17.77 -2.01 -1.84
C VAL A 318 -18.34 -2.70 -3.07
N ARG A 319 -19.64 -2.53 -3.34
CA ARG A 319 -20.33 -3.07 -4.51
C ARG A 319 -20.69 -1.98 -5.49
N GLY A 320 -20.73 -2.31 -6.78
CA GLY A 320 -20.97 -1.34 -7.84
C GLY A 320 -20.84 -1.91 -9.25
N ALA A 321 -20.60 -1.02 -10.21
CA ALA A 321 -20.23 -1.32 -11.59
C ALA A 321 -19.24 -0.25 -12.10
N GLY A 322 -18.37 -0.61 -13.05
CA GLY A 322 -17.31 0.29 -13.52
C GLY A 322 -16.21 0.53 -12.48
N LEU A 323 -16.02 -0.40 -11.53
CA LEU A 323 -15.01 -0.30 -10.46
C LEU A 323 -13.62 -0.78 -10.90
N ALA A 324 -13.48 -1.38 -12.09
CA ALA A 324 -12.19 -1.89 -12.56
C ALA A 324 -11.20 -0.75 -12.89
N GLY A 325 -9.92 -0.98 -12.63
CA GLY A 325 -8.90 0.05 -12.75
C GLY A 325 -9.06 1.17 -11.72
N ALA A 326 -9.55 0.86 -10.52
CA ALA A 326 -9.68 1.84 -9.45
C ALA A 326 -8.30 2.38 -9.03
N THR A 327 -8.16 3.70 -9.09
CA THR A 327 -6.90 4.41 -8.78
C THR A 327 -6.88 4.96 -7.36
N LYS A 328 -8.05 5.19 -6.76
CA LYS A 328 -8.20 5.82 -5.45
C LYS A 328 -9.56 5.46 -4.84
N VAL A 329 -9.57 5.21 -3.53
CA VAL A 329 -10.79 5.23 -2.71
C VAL A 329 -10.58 6.22 -1.57
N THR A 330 -11.60 7.00 -1.23
CA THR A 330 -11.57 7.94 -0.11
C THR A 330 -12.80 7.79 0.79
N ILE A 331 -12.67 8.16 2.06
CA ILE A 331 -13.79 8.32 2.99
C ILE A 331 -13.66 9.65 3.72
N GLY A 332 -14.70 10.49 3.64
CA GLY A 332 -14.65 11.87 4.15
C GLY A 332 -13.41 12.64 3.63
N GLY A 333 -13.12 12.51 2.34
CA GLY A 333 -11.93 13.09 1.67
C GLY A 333 -10.59 12.44 2.00
N THR A 334 -10.50 11.54 2.99
CA THR A 334 -9.24 10.86 3.34
C THR A 334 -9.04 9.62 2.47
N GLY A 335 -7.85 9.43 1.87
CA GLY A 335 -7.54 8.20 1.14
C GLY A 335 -7.54 6.95 2.02
N VAL A 336 -7.96 5.81 1.47
CA VAL A 336 -7.97 4.49 2.11
C VAL A 336 -7.35 3.46 1.17
N ALA A 337 -6.54 2.54 1.70
CA ALA A 337 -6.01 1.42 0.92
C ALA A 337 -7.10 0.36 0.66
N PHE A 338 -7.13 -0.17 -0.56
CA PHE A 338 -8.12 -1.14 -1.03
C PHE A 338 -7.46 -2.23 -1.87
N THR A 339 -8.24 -3.24 -2.23
CA THR A 339 -7.90 -4.32 -3.16
C THR A 339 -9.04 -4.44 -4.15
N GLU A 340 -8.74 -4.31 -5.43
CA GLU A 340 -9.67 -4.58 -6.53
C GLU A 340 -9.87 -6.09 -6.66
N VAL A 341 -11.12 -6.53 -6.81
CA VAL A 341 -11.49 -7.96 -6.92
C VAL A 341 -12.18 -8.22 -8.26
N SER A 342 -13.04 -7.30 -8.70
CA SER A 342 -13.68 -7.28 -10.01
C SER A 342 -14.17 -5.86 -10.33
N ASP A 343 -14.71 -5.66 -11.53
CA ASP A 343 -15.44 -4.44 -11.91
C ASP A 343 -16.67 -4.14 -11.01
N THR A 344 -17.06 -5.10 -10.17
CA THR A 344 -18.24 -5.05 -9.30
C THR A 344 -17.94 -5.16 -7.81
N GLU A 345 -16.67 -5.37 -7.42
CA GLU A 345 -16.25 -5.52 -6.03
C GLU A 345 -14.86 -4.96 -5.73
N LEU A 346 -14.79 -4.02 -4.77
CA LEU A 346 -13.55 -3.63 -4.08
C LEU A 346 -13.61 -4.08 -2.61
N ARG A 347 -12.46 -4.38 -2.01
CA ARG A 347 -12.34 -4.71 -0.57
C ARG A 347 -11.38 -3.76 0.12
N LEU A 348 -11.73 -3.28 1.30
CA LEU A 348 -10.93 -2.32 2.06
C LEU A 348 -11.13 -2.47 3.57
N SER A 349 -10.33 -1.77 4.36
CA SER A 349 -10.45 -1.72 5.81
C SER A 349 -10.53 -0.27 6.28
N LEU A 350 -11.72 0.15 6.73
CA LEU A 350 -11.95 1.50 7.22
C LEU A 350 -11.37 1.64 8.63
N PRO A 351 -10.45 2.60 8.89
CA PRO A 351 -9.91 2.82 10.22
C PRO A 351 -10.97 3.38 11.17
N ALA A 352 -10.72 3.22 12.48
CA ALA A 352 -11.56 3.79 13.54
C ALA A 352 -11.64 5.32 13.44
N ARG A 353 -12.83 5.89 13.62
CA ARG A 353 -13.11 7.34 13.58
C ARG A 353 -14.16 7.73 14.64
N PRO A 354 -14.29 9.03 14.99
CA PRO A 354 -15.41 9.54 15.77
C PRO A 354 -16.78 9.19 15.16
N ALA A 355 -17.84 9.22 15.97
CA ALA A 355 -19.18 8.86 15.51
C ALA A 355 -19.74 9.84 14.47
N GLY A 356 -20.44 9.31 13.46
CA GLY A 356 -21.01 10.10 12.36
C GLY A 356 -20.99 9.35 11.03
N GLY A 357 -21.77 9.82 10.06
CA GLY A 357 -21.72 9.36 8.67
C GLY A 357 -20.59 10.03 7.89
N LEU A 358 -19.86 9.28 7.07
CA LEU A 358 -18.90 9.81 6.10
C LEU A 358 -19.14 9.15 4.73
N GLY A 359 -19.29 9.98 3.70
CA GLY A 359 -19.36 9.52 2.32
C GLY A 359 -18.05 8.88 1.85
N LEU A 360 -18.16 7.75 1.16
CA LEU A 360 -17.09 7.08 0.44
C LEU A 360 -17.14 7.46 -1.04
N GLN A 361 -15.98 7.60 -1.67
CA GLN A 361 -15.88 7.79 -3.12
C GLN A 361 -14.81 6.88 -3.74
N VAL A 362 -15.11 6.29 -4.89
CA VAL A 362 -14.19 5.55 -5.75
C VAL A 362 -13.77 6.44 -6.93
N THR A 363 -12.53 6.35 -7.39
CA THR A 363 -12.03 7.02 -8.59
C THR A 363 -11.44 6.01 -9.58
N THR A 364 -12.00 5.96 -10.78
CA THR A 364 -11.49 5.18 -11.93
C THR A 364 -11.18 6.16 -13.09
N PRO A 365 -10.62 5.71 -14.23
CA PRO A 365 -10.43 6.57 -15.40
C PRO A 365 -11.74 7.18 -15.96
N GLY A 366 -12.91 6.63 -15.65
CA GLY A 366 -14.22 7.21 -16.00
C GLY A 366 -14.71 8.31 -15.05
N GLY A 367 -14.00 8.58 -13.95
CA GLY A 367 -14.31 9.68 -13.03
C GLY A 367 -14.45 9.23 -11.58
N VAL A 368 -15.28 9.95 -10.82
CA VAL A 368 -15.46 9.77 -9.38
C VAL A 368 -16.91 9.42 -9.06
N SER A 369 -17.14 8.43 -8.21
CA SER A 369 -18.50 8.07 -7.77
C SER A 369 -19.18 9.22 -7.01
N THR A 370 -20.50 9.25 -7.07
CA THR A 370 -21.35 10.15 -6.26
C THR A 370 -21.19 9.86 -4.75
N ILE A 371 -21.68 10.79 -3.93
CA ILE A 371 -21.93 10.57 -2.50
C ILE A 371 -23.44 10.65 -2.26
N ASP A 372 -23.98 9.64 -1.60
CA ASP A 372 -25.40 9.40 -1.40
C ASP A 372 -25.64 8.51 -0.15
N ALA A 373 -26.82 7.89 -0.04
CA ALA A 373 -27.12 6.96 1.06
C ALA A 373 -26.43 5.59 0.93
N ALA A 374 -26.20 5.07 -0.28
CA ALA A 374 -25.54 3.78 -0.50
C ALA A 374 -24.03 3.82 -0.20
N THR A 375 -23.41 4.97 -0.48
CA THR A 375 -21.97 5.25 -0.27
C THR A 375 -21.63 5.86 1.10
N THR A 376 -22.61 6.16 1.96
CA THR A 376 -22.34 6.71 3.29
C THR A 376 -22.10 5.61 4.32
N PHE A 377 -20.87 5.53 4.85
CA PHE A 377 -20.54 4.64 5.96
C PHE A 377 -20.74 5.34 7.31
N THR A 378 -21.42 4.67 8.25
CA THR A 378 -21.73 5.26 9.57
C THR A 378 -20.85 4.69 10.69
N TYR A 379 -20.09 5.55 11.34
CA TYR A 379 -19.36 5.22 12.56
C TYR A 379 -20.26 5.31 13.79
N VAL A 380 -20.42 4.19 14.50
CA VAL A 380 -21.35 4.05 15.64
C VAL A 380 -20.56 3.86 16.93
N ALA A 381 -20.83 4.71 17.92
CA ALA A 381 -20.27 4.56 19.27
C ALA A 381 -20.92 3.36 19.97
N PRO A 382 -20.15 2.41 20.54
CA PRO A 382 -20.70 1.27 21.25
C PRO A 382 -21.40 1.72 22.55
N PRO A 383 -22.48 1.04 22.98
CA PRO A 383 -23.20 1.39 24.20
C PRO A 383 -22.35 1.18 25.46
N ALA A 384 -22.56 2.05 26.45
CA ALA A 384 -21.81 2.01 27.71
C ALA A 384 -22.00 0.69 28.48
N PRO A 385 -20.96 0.21 29.19
CA PRO A 385 -21.06 -0.99 30.02
C PRO A 385 -21.82 -0.71 31.32
N ALA A 386 -22.56 -1.69 31.83
CA ALA A 386 -23.21 -1.61 33.14
C ALA A 386 -23.07 -2.94 33.90
N ILE A 387 -22.79 -2.87 35.21
CA ILE A 387 -22.74 -4.04 36.11
C ILE A 387 -24.12 -4.23 36.74
N THR A 388 -24.65 -5.45 36.65
CA THR A 388 -25.96 -5.84 37.23
C THR A 388 -25.82 -6.74 38.45
N SER A 389 -24.65 -7.35 38.68
CA SER A 389 -24.41 -8.19 39.87
C SER A 389 -22.91 -8.40 40.10
N ILE A 390 -22.50 -8.42 41.37
CA ILE A 390 -21.21 -8.95 41.83
C ILE A 390 -21.52 -10.06 42.85
N LYS A 391 -21.00 -11.28 42.63
CA LYS A 391 -21.21 -12.41 43.54
C LYS A 391 -19.88 -13.08 43.93
N PRO A 392 -19.57 -13.17 45.24
CA PRO A 392 -20.23 -12.49 46.36
C PRO A 392 -20.05 -10.95 46.29
N SER A 393 -21.01 -10.19 46.81
CA SER A 393 -20.97 -8.71 46.87
C SER A 393 -20.17 -8.15 48.07
N GLY A 394 -19.43 -9.02 48.76
CA GLY A 394 -18.56 -8.65 49.87
C GLY A 394 -17.67 -9.81 50.31
N GLY A 395 -16.71 -9.49 51.17
CA GLY A 395 -15.69 -10.41 51.65
C GLY A 395 -14.96 -9.84 52.86
N PHE A 396 -13.91 -10.52 53.34
CA PHE A 396 -13.19 -10.11 54.54
C PHE A 396 -11.93 -9.28 54.23
N THR A 397 -11.63 -8.30 55.08
CA THR A 397 -10.46 -7.40 54.93
C THR A 397 -9.12 -8.11 54.91
N ASN A 398 -9.04 -9.34 55.44
CA ASN A 398 -7.83 -10.16 55.51
C ASN A 398 -7.79 -11.31 54.47
N ALA A 399 -8.77 -11.40 53.56
CA ALA A 399 -8.84 -12.46 52.55
C ALA A 399 -9.04 -11.91 51.13
N ARG A 400 -8.30 -12.46 50.16
CA ARG A 400 -8.62 -12.26 48.73
C ARG A 400 -9.95 -12.94 48.42
N THR A 401 -10.83 -12.26 47.68
CA THR A 401 -12.17 -12.79 47.37
C THR A 401 -12.33 -13.00 45.87
N ALA A 402 -12.54 -14.24 45.44
CA ALA A 402 -12.92 -14.55 44.06
C ALA A 402 -14.37 -14.10 43.81
N VAL A 403 -14.60 -13.32 42.76
CA VAL A 403 -15.92 -12.77 42.40
C VAL A 403 -16.26 -13.05 40.94
N VAL A 404 -17.54 -13.26 40.69
CA VAL A 404 -18.16 -13.19 39.36
C VAL A 404 -18.85 -11.84 39.24
N VAL A 405 -18.49 -11.05 38.23
CA VAL A 405 -19.14 -9.78 37.90
C VAL A 405 -19.95 -9.98 36.62
N THR A 406 -21.25 -9.74 36.71
CA THR A 406 -22.22 -9.88 35.62
C THR A 406 -22.75 -8.50 35.23
N GLY A 407 -23.04 -8.31 33.94
CA GLY A 407 -23.52 -7.05 33.39
C GLY A 407 -23.79 -7.12 31.89
N VAL A 408 -23.69 -5.98 31.21
CA VAL A 408 -23.93 -5.83 29.76
C VAL A 408 -22.80 -5.08 29.08
N ASN A 409 -22.62 -5.33 27.77
CA ASN A 409 -21.66 -4.68 26.88
C ASN A 409 -20.17 -4.93 27.24
N PHE A 410 -19.83 -6.05 27.87
CA PHE A 410 -18.46 -6.40 28.29
C PHE A 410 -17.58 -6.97 27.16
N THR A 411 -18.08 -7.05 25.92
CA THR A 411 -17.45 -7.72 24.77
C THR A 411 -16.00 -7.29 24.54
N ASP A 412 -15.74 -5.99 24.51
CA ASP A 412 -14.40 -5.42 24.26
C ASP A 412 -13.86 -4.78 25.56
N SER A 413 -14.13 -5.40 26.72
CA SER A 413 -13.63 -4.90 28.01
C SER A 413 -12.11 -4.93 28.13
N THR A 414 -11.53 -3.84 28.64
CA THR A 414 -10.07 -3.61 28.68
C THR A 414 -9.49 -3.45 30.09
N LYS A 415 -10.29 -3.07 31.08
CA LYS A 415 -9.82 -2.78 32.46
C LYS A 415 -10.91 -3.03 33.48
N LEU A 416 -10.54 -3.63 34.61
CA LEU A 416 -11.35 -3.70 35.83
C LEU A 416 -10.62 -2.92 36.94
N THR A 417 -11.33 -2.10 37.70
CA THR A 417 -10.81 -1.47 38.93
C THR A 417 -11.72 -1.74 40.12
N VAL A 418 -11.13 -1.75 41.31
CA VAL A 418 -11.79 -1.94 42.60
C VAL A 418 -11.22 -0.95 43.59
N GLY A 419 -12.03 -0.01 44.08
CA GLY A 419 -11.54 1.12 44.89
C GLY A 419 -10.54 2.00 44.14
N GLY A 420 -10.62 2.06 42.81
CA GLY A 420 -9.65 2.74 41.94
C GLY A 420 -8.42 1.91 41.56
N VAL A 421 -8.04 0.90 42.36
CA VAL A 421 -6.91 0.01 42.09
C VAL A 421 -7.23 -0.91 40.91
N SER A 422 -6.31 -1.08 39.96
CA SER A 422 -6.49 -1.97 38.81
C SER A 422 -6.40 -3.45 39.23
N VAL A 423 -7.34 -4.28 38.77
CA VAL A 423 -7.43 -5.70 39.13
C VAL A 423 -7.43 -6.56 37.86
N ALA A 424 -6.59 -7.60 37.83
CA ALA A 424 -6.58 -8.56 36.73
C ALA A 424 -7.85 -9.43 36.75
N TYR A 425 -8.42 -9.69 35.57
CA TYR A 425 -9.66 -10.45 35.41
C TYR A 425 -9.60 -11.35 34.18
N THR A 426 -10.41 -12.40 34.19
CA THR A 426 -10.68 -13.25 33.02
C THR A 426 -12.07 -12.87 32.48
N LYS A 427 -12.14 -12.43 31.22
CA LYS A 427 -13.42 -12.28 30.53
C LYS A 427 -14.01 -13.66 30.24
N VAL A 428 -15.27 -13.87 30.60
CA VAL A 428 -15.99 -15.16 30.40
C VAL A 428 -16.96 -15.06 29.23
N SER A 429 -17.64 -13.92 29.05
CA SER A 429 -18.59 -13.69 27.97
C SER A 429 -18.72 -12.19 27.64
N ALA A 430 -19.66 -11.83 26.76
CA ALA A 430 -20.09 -10.43 26.56
C ALA A 430 -20.84 -9.81 27.77
N THR A 431 -21.14 -10.62 28.80
CA THR A 431 -21.96 -10.25 29.96
C THR A 431 -21.33 -10.65 31.31
N GLN A 432 -20.15 -11.28 31.33
CA GLN A 432 -19.52 -11.78 32.56
C GLN A 432 -17.99 -11.70 32.53
N VAL A 433 -17.42 -11.27 33.66
CA VAL A 433 -15.99 -11.39 33.97
C VAL A 433 -15.79 -12.05 35.34
N LYS A 434 -14.64 -12.70 35.55
CA LYS A 434 -14.21 -13.27 36.83
C LYS A 434 -12.93 -12.60 37.31
N ALA A 435 -12.85 -12.25 38.58
CA ALA A 435 -11.68 -11.59 39.16
C ALA A 435 -11.42 -12.08 40.59
N THR A 436 -10.18 -11.99 41.05
CA THR A 436 -9.82 -12.23 42.45
C THR A 436 -9.45 -10.91 43.09
N LEU A 437 -10.34 -10.38 43.93
CA LEU A 437 -10.15 -9.06 44.53
C LEU A 437 -9.07 -9.11 45.61
N PRO A 438 -8.21 -8.07 45.71
CA PRO A 438 -7.16 -7.99 46.72
C PRO A 438 -7.74 -7.82 48.13
N VAL A 439 -6.89 -7.90 49.15
CA VAL A 439 -7.23 -7.41 50.50
C VAL A 439 -7.35 -5.89 50.49
N HIS A 440 -8.25 -5.35 51.30
CA HIS A 440 -8.54 -3.92 51.37
C HIS A 440 -9.01 -3.53 52.79
N ALA A 441 -8.94 -2.24 53.12
CA ALA A 441 -9.52 -1.70 54.35
C ALA A 441 -11.06 -1.91 54.40
N ALA A 442 -11.63 -1.95 55.62
CA ALA A 442 -13.05 -2.15 55.82
C ALA A 442 -13.88 -1.00 55.21
N GLY A 443 -14.97 -1.33 54.54
CA GLY A 443 -15.83 -0.36 53.86
C GLY A 443 -16.36 -0.88 52.53
N ALA A 444 -17.21 -0.06 51.89
CA ALA A 444 -17.67 -0.31 50.54
C ALA A 444 -16.76 0.37 49.52
N VAL A 445 -16.46 -0.31 48.42
CA VAL A 445 -15.75 0.25 47.27
C VAL A 445 -16.55 0.04 45.99
N ASP A 446 -16.43 0.98 45.05
CA ASP A 446 -16.91 0.78 43.70
C ASP A 446 -16.02 -0.24 42.97
N VAL A 447 -16.66 -1.09 42.18
CA VAL A 447 -16.06 -1.99 41.18
C VAL A 447 -16.45 -1.44 39.82
N ARG A 448 -15.48 -1.09 38.97
CA ARG A 448 -15.75 -0.47 37.67
C ARG A 448 -15.07 -1.22 36.53
N LEU A 449 -15.82 -1.48 35.46
CA LEU A 449 -15.30 -2.05 34.22
C LEU A 449 -15.20 -0.96 33.14
N THR A 450 -14.15 -1.00 32.34
CA THR A 450 -13.92 -0.13 31.18
C THR A 450 -14.05 -0.93 29.89
N THR A 451 -14.75 -0.37 28.91
CA THR A 451 -14.85 -0.84 27.53
C THR A 451 -14.73 0.38 26.59
N PRO A 452 -14.65 0.19 25.27
CA PRO A 452 -14.74 1.29 24.30
C PRO A 452 -16.06 2.09 24.35
N GLY A 453 -17.11 1.59 25.01
CA GLY A 453 -18.34 2.34 25.31
C GLY A 453 -18.24 3.23 26.56
N GLY A 454 -17.09 3.24 27.24
CA GLY A 454 -16.84 4.04 28.45
C GLY A 454 -16.63 3.19 29.70
N VAL A 455 -16.94 3.77 30.86
CA VAL A 455 -16.75 3.15 32.18
C VAL A 455 -18.11 2.92 32.84
N THR A 456 -18.30 1.77 33.49
CA THR A 456 -19.52 1.46 34.23
C THR A 456 -19.83 2.52 35.29
N ALA A 457 -21.04 3.06 35.27
CA ALA A 457 -21.51 4.01 36.27
C ALA A 457 -21.47 3.42 37.70
N PRO A 458 -21.20 4.23 38.74
CA PRO A 458 -21.31 3.79 40.13
C PRO A 458 -22.77 3.47 40.48
N GLY A 459 -22.99 2.45 41.32
CA GLY A 459 -24.33 2.03 41.73
C GLY A 459 -24.32 0.86 42.69
N ALA A 460 -25.48 0.50 43.24
CA ALA A 460 -25.61 -0.56 44.25
C ALA A 460 -25.10 -1.94 43.77
N TYR A 461 -25.32 -2.27 42.50
CA TYR A 461 -24.82 -3.51 41.89
C TYR A 461 -23.33 -3.49 41.56
N ALA A 462 -22.73 -2.30 41.43
CA ALA A 462 -21.33 -2.06 41.09
C ALA A 462 -20.45 -1.85 42.33
N ARG A 463 -20.82 -2.47 43.47
CA ARG A 463 -20.23 -2.22 44.79
C ARG A 463 -19.86 -3.51 45.51
N PHE A 464 -18.65 -3.55 46.06
CA PHE A 464 -18.17 -4.66 46.89
C PHE A 464 -17.87 -4.16 48.31
N THR A 465 -18.27 -4.93 49.32
CA THR A 465 -18.13 -4.54 50.74
C THR A 465 -17.10 -5.40 51.47
N TYR A 466 -15.98 -4.80 51.88
CA TYR A 466 -15.01 -5.43 52.77
C TYR A 466 -15.45 -5.28 54.23
N ARG A 467 -15.53 -6.40 54.94
CA ARG A 467 -15.93 -6.48 56.35
C ARG A 467 -14.76 -6.99 57.18
N ALA A 468 -14.56 -6.45 58.38
CA ALA A 468 -13.62 -7.07 59.32
C ALA A 468 -14.19 -8.43 59.79
N PRO A 469 -13.37 -9.48 59.93
CA PRO A 469 -13.83 -10.76 60.47
C PRO A 469 -14.23 -10.63 61.94
N VAL A 470 -15.23 -11.41 62.35
CA VAL A 470 -15.58 -11.56 63.77
C VAL A 470 -14.39 -12.22 64.49
N PRO A 471 -13.89 -11.68 65.61
CA PRO A 471 -12.76 -12.28 66.31
C PRO A 471 -13.16 -13.63 66.91
N VAL A 472 -12.30 -14.64 66.79
CA VAL A 472 -12.53 -15.98 67.36
C VAL A 472 -11.44 -16.30 68.37
N ILE A 473 -11.81 -16.77 69.57
CA ILE A 473 -10.88 -17.32 70.55
C ILE A 473 -10.84 -18.84 70.35
N SER A 474 -9.68 -19.40 70.03
CA SER A 474 -9.51 -20.85 69.87
C SER A 474 -8.89 -21.52 71.10
N LYS A 475 -8.06 -20.80 71.87
CA LYS A 475 -7.43 -21.34 73.09
C LYS A 475 -7.08 -20.24 74.10
N LEU A 476 -7.25 -20.54 75.38
CA LEU A 476 -6.61 -19.81 76.49
C LEU A 476 -5.45 -20.66 77.03
N SER A 477 -4.33 -20.04 77.43
CA SER A 477 -3.19 -20.78 78.03
C SER A 477 -3.55 -21.49 79.32
N VAL A 478 -4.48 -20.92 80.09
CA VAL A 478 -5.11 -21.52 81.28
C VAL A 478 -6.62 -21.19 81.24
N THR A 479 -7.44 -22.08 81.78
CA THR A 479 -8.91 -21.91 81.88
C THR A 479 -9.39 -21.68 83.32
N LYS A 480 -8.47 -21.71 84.28
CA LYS A 480 -8.73 -21.45 85.70
C LYS A 480 -7.60 -20.60 86.31
N ALA A 481 -7.94 -19.81 87.33
CA ALA A 481 -6.97 -19.07 88.16
C ALA A 481 -7.42 -19.07 89.63
N ALA A 482 -6.47 -18.96 90.55
CA ALA A 482 -6.75 -18.78 91.97
C ALA A 482 -7.21 -17.35 92.28
N LEU A 483 -8.03 -17.19 93.32
CA LEU A 483 -8.39 -15.87 93.85
C LEU A 483 -7.16 -15.10 94.32
N ARG A 484 -7.22 -13.76 94.19
CA ARG A 484 -6.17 -12.80 94.58
C ARG A 484 -4.81 -12.94 93.87
N THR A 485 -4.62 -13.91 92.98
CA THR A 485 -3.39 -14.08 92.18
C THR A 485 -3.45 -13.33 90.86
N ALA A 486 -2.39 -12.61 90.49
CA ALA A 486 -2.21 -12.10 89.13
C ALA A 486 -1.77 -13.26 88.20
N THR A 487 -2.60 -13.64 87.24
CA THR A 487 -2.32 -14.77 86.34
C THR A 487 -2.14 -14.30 84.89
N PRO A 488 -0.99 -14.54 84.25
CA PRO A 488 -0.80 -14.24 82.83
C PRO A 488 -1.61 -15.21 81.96
N VAL A 489 -2.37 -14.67 81.01
CA VAL A 489 -3.17 -15.45 80.05
C VAL A 489 -2.81 -15.04 78.63
N ARG A 490 -2.40 -16.03 77.84
CA ARG A 490 -2.30 -15.96 76.39
C ARG A 490 -3.65 -16.37 75.81
N ILE A 491 -4.24 -15.50 75.00
CA ILE A 491 -5.41 -15.79 74.16
C ILE A 491 -4.87 -16.06 72.75
N THR A 492 -5.09 -17.28 72.26
CA THR A 492 -4.82 -17.63 70.86
C THR A 492 -6.15 -17.71 70.10
N GLY A 493 -6.16 -17.29 68.83
CA GLY A 493 -7.37 -17.14 68.05
C GLY A 493 -7.12 -16.61 66.63
N SER A 494 -8.07 -15.82 66.11
CA SER A 494 -7.97 -15.12 64.83
C SER A 494 -8.87 -13.87 64.81
N GLY A 495 -8.61 -12.94 63.89
CA GLY A 495 -9.39 -11.71 63.74
C GLY A 495 -9.15 -10.67 64.84
N PHE A 496 -8.04 -10.76 65.58
CA PHE A 496 -7.69 -9.81 66.63
C PHE A 496 -7.12 -8.48 66.10
N THR A 497 -6.91 -8.32 64.78
CA THR A 497 -6.50 -7.03 64.19
C THR A 497 -7.50 -5.93 64.52
N GLY A 498 -7.00 -4.84 65.13
CA GLY A 498 -7.86 -3.76 65.63
C GLY A 498 -8.66 -4.09 66.91
N ALA A 499 -8.38 -5.22 67.58
CA ALA A 499 -8.99 -5.54 68.87
C ALA A 499 -8.85 -4.36 69.85
N SER A 500 -9.99 -3.93 70.40
CA SER A 500 -10.14 -2.68 71.17
C SER A 500 -10.59 -2.92 72.61
N ARG A 501 -11.04 -4.14 72.94
CA ARG A 501 -11.48 -4.51 74.29
C ARG A 501 -11.34 -6.01 74.51
N VAL A 502 -10.87 -6.39 75.69
CA VAL A 502 -11.05 -7.74 76.24
C VAL A 502 -11.87 -7.59 77.52
N THR A 503 -12.86 -8.46 77.71
CA THR A 503 -13.62 -8.53 78.97
C THR A 503 -13.52 -9.92 79.58
N VAL A 504 -13.25 -9.99 80.89
CA VAL A 504 -13.21 -11.23 81.68
C VAL A 504 -14.32 -11.18 82.72
N GLY A 505 -15.38 -11.95 82.49
CA GLY A 505 -16.60 -11.92 83.30
C GLY A 505 -17.21 -10.53 83.38
N GLY A 506 -17.46 -9.90 82.21
CA GLY A 506 -18.00 -8.55 82.05
C GLY A 506 -16.98 -7.41 82.23
N VAL A 507 -16.00 -7.57 83.13
CA VAL A 507 -15.03 -6.53 83.48
C VAL A 507 -13.98 -6.34 82.38
N VAL A 508 -13.78 -5.10 81.92
CA VAL A 508 -12.72 -4.76 80.96
C VAL A 508 -11.35 -5.06 81.57
N THR A 509 -10.51 -5.77 80.84
CA THR A 509 -9.17 -6.19 81.27
C THR A 509 -8.12 -5.62 80.31
N ALA A 510 -7.04 -5.06 80.85
CA ALA A 510 -5.94 -4.54 80.06
C ALA A 510 -5.21 -5.67 79.33
N PHE A 511 -4.84 -5.44 78.06
CA PHE A 511 -4.27 -6.46 77.19
C PHE A 511 -3.28 -5.86 76.18
N THR A 512 -2.39 -6.69 75.67
CA THR A 512 -1.49 -6.39 74.56
C THR A 512 -1.85 -7.31 73.39
N ARG A 513 -2.25 -6.74 72.25
CA ARG A 513 -2.34 -7.51 71.00
C ARG A 513 -0.92 -7.72 70.46
N VAL A 514 -0.54 -8.98 70.25
CA VAL A 514 0.76 -9.36 69.69
C VAL A 514 0.66 -9.58 68.18
N SER A 515 -0.44 -10.19 67.71
CA SER A 515 -0.73 -10.42 66.28
C SER A 515 -2.24 -10.46 66.02
N ASP A 516 -2.68 -10.81 64.81
CA ASP A 516 -4.09 -11.14 64.53
C ASP A 516 -4.57 -12.41 65.25
N THR A 517 -3.63 -13.26 65.68
CA THR A 517 -3.87 -14.58 66.26
C THR A 517 -3.49 -14.69 67.75
N GLU A 518 -2.91 -13.63 68.34
CA GLU A 518 -2.44 -13.62 69.72
C GLU A 518 -2.74 -12.30 70.45
N ILE A 519 -3.36 -12.44 71.63
CA ILE A 519 -3.46 -11.40 72.65
C ILE A 519 -2.82 -11.95 73.94
N ARG A 520 -2.13 -11.09 74.71
CA ARG A 520 -1.68 -11.37 76.08
C ARG A 520 -2.41 -10.44 77.05
N MET A 521 -2.78 -10.94 78.21
CA MET A 521 -3.33 -10.15 79.31
C MET A 521 -2.87 -10.70 80.66
N THR A 522 -2.93 -9.89 81.71
CA THR A 522 -2.80 -10.36 83.10
C THR A 522 -4.17 -10.22 83.77
N LEU A 523 -4.66 -11.30 84.36
CA LEU A 523 -5.96 -11.30 85.01
C LEU A 523 -5.95 -10.41 86.26
N PRO A 524 -6.97 -9.55 86.46
CA PRO A 524 -7.10 -8.77 87.68
C PRO A 524 -7.45 -9.69 88.86
N ALA A 525 -6.89 -9.37 90.02
CA ALA A 525 -7.10 -10.11 91.27
C ALA A 525 -8.58 -10.11 91.69
N ARG A 526 -9.30 -11.21 91.44
CA ARG A 526 -10.69 -11.39 91.91
C ARG A 526 -10.75 -11.92 93.34
N THR A 527 -11.79 -11.51 94.07
CA THR A 527 -12.07 -11.87 95.47
C THR A 527 -13.18 -12.91 95.65
N ARG A 528 -13.98 -13.19 94.60
CA ARG A 528 -15.07 -14.17 94.61
C ARG A 528 -14.88 -15.21 93.51
N ALA A 529 -15.03 -16.49 93.85
CA ALA A 529 -14.95 -17.61 92.93
C ALA A 529 -16.19 -17.67 92.01
N GLY A 530 -16.05 -18.32 90.84
CA GLY A 530 -17.12 -18.49 89.86
C GLY A 530 -16.66 -18.33 88.41
N GLN A 531 -17.61 -18.44 87.48
CA GLN A 531 -17.36 -18.23 86.05
C GLN A 531 -17.09 -16.74 85.74
N ALA A 532 -16.15 -16.50 84.83
CA ALA A 532 -15.77 -15.18 84.36
C ALA A 532 -15.42 -15.23 82.86
N PRO A 533 -16.40 -15.47 81.97
CA PRO A 533 -16.16 -15.72 80.55
C PRO A 533 -15.32 -14.64 79.86
N VAL A 534 -14.40 -15.08 79.00
CA VAL A 534 -13.49 -14.23 78.22
C VAL A 534 -14.13 -13.92 76.87
N VAL A 535 -14.16 -12.63 76.50
CA VAL A 535 -14.65 -12.13 75.20
C VAL A 535 -13.67 -11.10 74.66
N VAL A 536 -13.30 -11.21 73.38
CA VAL A 536 -12.55 -10.20 72.62
C VAL A 536 -13.52 -9.37 71.77
N THR A 537 -13.33 -8.06 71.71
CA THR A 537 -14.02 -7.17 70.76
C THR A 537 -13.01 -6.57 69.78
N ALA A 538 -13.31 -6.67 68.49
CA ALA A 538 -12.54 -6.15 67.37
C ALA A 538 -13.49 -5.47 66.34
N PRO A 539 -13.01 -4.88 65.23
CA PRO A 539 -13.88 -4.14 64.31
C PRO A 539 -14.96 -4.98 63.63
N GLY A 540 -14.80 -6.31 63.56
CA GLY A 540 -15.83 -7.23 63.08
C GLY A 540 -16.88 -7.64 64.13
N GLY A 541 -16.78 -7.13 65.37
CA GLY A 541 -17.73 -7.41 66.45
C GLY A 541 -17.09 -8.09 67.66
N ARG A 542 -17.88 -8.90 68.37
CA ARG A 542 -17.49 -9.61 69.59
C ARG A 542 -17.28 -11.10 69.30
N SER A 543 -16.30 -11.71 69.95
CA SER A 543 -16.11 -13.16 69.93
C SER A 543 -17.25 -13.87 70.66
N ALA A 544 -17.41 -15.16 70.37
CA ALA A 544 -18.06 -16.06 71.30
C ALA A 544 -17.37 -15.99 72.68
N ALA A 545 -18.14 -16.23 73.74
CA ALA A 545 -17.65 -16.23 75.10
C ALA A 545 -16.97 -17.56 75.43
N VAL A 546 -15.68 -17.53 75.77
CA VAL A 546 -14.94 -18.73 76.20
C VAL A 546 -14.96 -18.83 77.72
N ALA A 547 -15.33 -20.00 78.23
CA ALA A 547 -15.44 -20.25 79.66
C ALA A 547 -14.08 -20.13 80.37
N PHE A 548 -14.09 -19.46 81.52
CA PHE A 548 -12.97 -19.33 82.44
C PHE A 548 -13.50 -19.28 83.87
N THR A 549 -12.80 -19.89 84.83
CA THR A 549 -13.29 -20.02 86.21
C THR A 549 -12.26 -19.59 87.24
N PHE A 550 -12.63 -18.65 88.12
CA PHE A 550 -11.84 -18.35 89.31
C PHE A 550 -12.19 -19.35 90.42
N VAL A 551 -11.18 -20.00 90.99
CA VAL A 551 -11.30 -20.97 92.09
C VAL A 551 -10.70 -20.41 93.36
N ALA A 552 -11.23 -20.82 94.52
CA ALA A 552 -10.59 -20.52 95.80
C ALA A 552 -9.15 -21.07 95.81
N ALA A 553 -8.23 -20.38 96.50
CA ALA A 553 -6.89 -20.90 96.71
C ALA A 553 -6.99 -22.20 97.53
N GLY A 554 -6.44 -23.29 97.00
CA GLY A 554 -6.45 -24.58 97.70
C GLY A 554 -5.63 -24.50 98.98
N THR A 555 -6.22 -24.89 100.11
CA THR A 555 -5.57 -24.94 101.42
C THR A 555 -4.62 -26.12 101.51
N GLY A 556 -3.49 -26.03 100.79
CA GLY A 556 -2.40 -27.00 100.87
C GLY A 556 -1.66 -26.93 102.21
N LEU A 557 -1.21 -28.10 102.68
CA LEU A 557 -0.40 -28.31 103.89
C LEU A 557 -1.13 -28.11 105.24
N GLN A 558 -1.88 -29.14 105.67
CA GLN A 558 -1.94 -29.44 107.10
C GLN A 558 -0.55 -29.89 107.58
N ARG A 559 0.13 -29.05 108.35
CA ARG A 559 1.35 -29.44 109.06
C ARG A 559 0.95 -30.22 110.33
N ARG A 560 1.00 -31.55 110.29
CA ARG A 560 0.82 -32.38 111.49
C ARG A 560 1.83 -31.93 112.57
N ALA A 561 1.31 -31.49 113.72
CA ALA A 561 2.11 -31.21 114.90
C ALA A 561 1.96 -32.36 115.89
N SER A 562 3.07 -33.01 116.22
CA SER A 562 3.20 -33.99 117.29
C SER A 562 4.43 -33.60 118.10
N GLY A 563 4.27 -33.32 119.39
CA GLY A 563 5.38 -32.83 120.20
C GLY A 563 4.90 -31.96 121.36
N VAL A 564 4.93 -32.59 122.53
CA VAL A 564 4.88 -32.07 123.89
C VAL A 564 5.69 -30.76 124.09
N SER A 565 5.28 -29.97 125.07
CA SER A 565 5.93 -28.76 125.55
C SER A 565 7.32 -28.98 126.17
N ASP A 566 8.24 -28.07 125.91
CA ASP A 566 8.89 -27.32 127.01
C ASP A 566 9.24 -25.89 126.53
N SER A 567 9.63 -25.05 127.48
CA SER A 567 9.93 -23.63 127.36
C SER A 567 11.43 -23.35 127.24
N THR A 568 11.82 -22.27 126.53
CA THR A 568 12.83 -21.27 126.94
C THR A 568 13.05 -20.21 125.82
N ARG A 569 13.61 -19.06 126.21
CA ARG A 569 13.79 -17.79 125.46
C ARG A 569 14.75 -17.87 124.26
N VAL A 570 14.61 -16.88 123.35
CA VAL A 570 15.65 -16.05 122.63
C VAL A 570 14.95 -15.43 121.40
N SER A 571 14.37 -14.23 121.49
CA SER A 571 14.97 -12.87 121.36
C SER A 571 15.39 -12.47 119.93
N PHE A 572 14.92 -11.29 119.48
CA PHE A 572 15.07 -10.80 118.10
C PHE A 572 16.43 -10.15 117.78
N ALA A 573 16.87 -10.36 116.53
CA ALA A 573 17.72 -9.49 115.73
C ALA A 573 17.21 -9.61 114.26
N GLY A 574 17.18 -8.59 113.39
CA GLY A 574 17.72 -7.23 113.45
C GLY A 574 19.13 -7.16 112.89
N LEU A 575 19.46 -6.36 111.85
CA LEU A 575 18.67 -5.56 110.92
C LEU A 575 19.59 -5.19 109.72
N ARG A 576 19.03 -4.63 108.62
CA ARG A 576 19.74 -3.92 107.52
C ARG A 576 20.45 -4.82 106.48
N THR A 577 20.56 -4.44 105.20
CA THR A 577 19.96 -3.28 104.49
C THR A 577 19.59 -3.69 103.07
#